data_AF-A0A397UDR4-F1
#
_entry.id   AF-A0A397UDR4-F1
#
_cell.length_a   1.000
_cell.length_b   1.000
_cell.length_c   1.000
_cell.angle_alpha   90.00
_cell.angle_beta   90.00
_cell.angle_gamma   90.00
#
_symmetry.space_group_name_H-M   'P 1'
#
loop_
_entity.id
_entity.type
_entity.pdbx_description
1 polymer ?
#
loop_
_entity_poly.entity_id
_entity_poly.type
_entity_poly.pdbx_seq_one_letter_code
_entity_poly.pdbx_strand_id
1 'polypeptide(L)'
;MIMPGQENEPWGCGYHGDDGYSFYSGSGGPYGESYATGDIIRYYLNFRNKILFYTKNGINLVKGPNNAFKLRYQGKLYFIMSKYDKTFEDLTRLLKIEPDNTIALKYRDEINYIIKKYNELIANFKELLKIKPNDKWAKKVYELVKRLKYDMQL
;
A
#
# COMPACT_ATOMS: atom_id res chain seq x y z
N MET A 1 -16.88 -22.68 2.01
CA MET A 1 -15.50 -23.17 2.10
C MET A 1 -14.62 -22.02 1.63
N ILE A 2 -13.78 -21.46 2.49
CA ILE A 2 -12.91 -20.32 2.17
C ILE A 2 -11.76 -20.85 1.32
N MET A 3 -11.59 -20.33 0.11
CA MET A 3 -10.52 -20.79 -0.80
C MET A 3 -9.15 -20.21 -0.39
N PRO A 4 -8.04 -20.90 -0.71
CA PRO A 4 -6.69 -20.44 -0.37
C PRO A 4 -6.43 -19.05 -0.99
N GLY A 5 -6.08 -18.06 -0.16
CA GLY A 5 -5.86 -16.67 -0.58
C GLY A 5 -7.00 -15.70 -0.24
N GLN A 6 -8.15 -16.20 0.22
CA GLN A 6 -9.11 -15.38 0.95
C GLN A 6 -8.63 -15.24 2.40
N GLU A 7 -7.73 -14.28 2.60
CA GLU A 7 -7.43 -13.81 3.95
C GLU A 7 -8.68 -13.04 4.41
N ASN A 8 -9.32 -13.48 5.50
CA ASN A 8 -10.39 -12.73 6.21
C ASN A 8 -9.87 -11.42 6.83
N GLU A 9 -8.69 -10.99 6.42
CA GLU A 9 -8.07 -9.75 6.82
C GLU A 9 -8.58 -8.62 5.92
N PRO A 10 -8.89 -7.43 6.47
CA PRO A 10 -9.40 -6.28 5.73
C PRO A 10 -8.41 -5.71 4.69
N TRP A 11 -7.35 -6.44 4.38
CA TRP A 11 -6.22 -6.05 3.55
C TRP A 11 -5.97 -7.01 2.37
N GLY A 12 -6.73 -8.11 2.24
CA GLY A 12 -6.61 -9.06 1.13
C GLY A 12 -6.99 -8.43 -0.21
N CYS A 13 -6.19 -8.66 -1.25
CA CYS A 13 -6.49 -8.24 -2.60
C CYS A 13 -6.22 -9.41 -3.56
N GLY A 14 -7.24 -9.84 -4.28
CA GLY A 14 -7.19 -11.07 -5.08
C GLY A 14 -8.04 -10.96 -6.34
N TYR A 15 -7.56 -11.61 -7.39
CA TYR A 15 -8.36 -11.86 -8.58
C TYR A 15 -8.97 -13.25 -8.47
N HIS A 16 -10.27 -13.32 -8.65
CA HIS A 16 -11.05 -14.54 -8.66
C HIS A 16 -11.08 -15.08 -10.08
N GLY A 17 -10.41 -16.21 -10.26
CA GLY A 17 -10.30 -16.86 -11.55
C GLY A 17 -11.60 -17.46 -12.06
N ASP A 18 -12.53 -17.79 -11.17
CA ASP A 18 -13.80 -18.43 -11.48
C ASP A 18 -14.83 -17.46 -12.06
N ASP A 19 -14.92 -16.24 -11.52
CA ASP A 19 -15.91 -15.22 -11.92
C ASP A 19 -15.33 -14.03 -12.68
N GLY A 20 -14.00 -13.89 -12.70
CA GLY A 20 -13.34 -12.78 -13.35
C GLY A 20 -13.38 -11.45 -12.57
N TYR A 21 -13.78 -11.51 -11.30
CA TYR A 21 -13.83 -10.37 -10.42
C TYR A 21 -12.51 -10.17 -9.72
N SER A 22 -12.29 -8.93 -9.30
CA SER A 22 -11.22 -8.63 -8.38
C SER A 22 -11.80 -8.01 -7.12
N PHE A 23 -11.23 -8.36 -5.97
CA PHE A 23 -11.68 -7.89 -4.68
C PHE A 23 -10.57 -7.14 -3.96
N TYR A 24 -10.97 -6.09 -3.25
CA TYR A 24 -10.15 -5.27 -2.39
C TYR A 24 -10.95 -4.91 -1.14
N SER A 25 -10.50 -5.39 0.02
CA SER A 25 -11.11 -5.05 1.33
C SER A 25 -12.64 -5.19 1.34
N GLY A 26 -13.17 -6.29 0.78
CA GLY A 26 -14.62 -6.58 0.74
C GLY A 26 -15.40 -5.88 -0.37
N SER A 27 -14.79 -4.96 -1.13
CA SER A 27 -15.38 -4.36 -2.34
C SER A 27 -14.80 -5.02 -3.59
N GLY A 28 -15.64 -5.46 -4.52
CA GLY A 28 -15.21 -6.14 -5.73
C GLY A 28 -15.92 -5.66 -6.99
N GLY A 29 -15.26 -5.83 -8.13
CA GLY A 29 -15.80 -5.46 -9.43
C GLY A 29 -15.17 -6.26 -10.57
N PRO A 30 -15.80 -6.25 -11.75
CA PRO A 30 -15.32 -6.97 -12.91
C PRO A 30 -13.91 -6.47 -13.28
N TYR A 31 -12.99 -7.41 -13.47
CA TYR A 31 -11.59 -7.10 -13.78
C TYR A 31 -11.14 -7.68 -15.11
N GLY A 32 -11.52 -8.93 -15.40
CA GLY A 32 -11.09 -9.64 -16.60
C GLY A 32 -11.87 -10.93 -16.80
N GLU A 33 -11.56 -11.67 -17.87
CA GLU A 33 -12.23 -12.95 -18.18
C GLU A 33 -11.83 -14.07 -17.22
N SER A 34 -12.77 -14.91 -16.85
CA SER A 34 -12.50 -16.10 -16.03
C SER A 34 -11.45 -17.04 -16.66
N TYR A 35 -10.81 -17.81 -15.79
CA TYR A 35 -9.88 -18.88 -16.10
C TYR A 35 -10.62 -20.20 -16.29
N ALA A 36 -10.14 -20.98 -17.24
CA ALA A 36 -10.57 -22.33 -17.54
C ALA A 36 -9.43 -23.33 -17.32
N THR A 37 -9.79 -24.61 -17.29
CA THR A 37 -8.80 -25.69 -17.20
C THR A 37 -7.86 -25.64 -18.41
N GLY A 38 -6.55 -25.59 -18.15
CA GLY A 38 -5.51 -25.50 -19.18
C GLY A 38 -4.95 -24.09 -19.41
N ASP A 39 -5.53 -23.05 -18.80
CA ASP A 39 -4.98 -21.69 -18.88
C ASP A 39 -3.69 -21.52 -18.06
N ILE A 40 -2.72 -20.82 -18.64
CA ILE A 40 -1.51 -20.38 -17.94
C ILE A 40 -1.78 -19.00 -17.34
N ILE A 41 -1.84 -18.95 -16.02
CA ILE A 41 -2.11 -17.74 -15.25
C ILE A 41 -0.80 -17.19 -14.69
N ARG A 42 -0.56 -15.88 -14.88
CA ARG A 42 0.56 -15.17 -14.23
C ARG A 42 0.10 -13.82 -13.72
N TYR A 43 0.77 -13.32 -12.69
CA TYR A 43 0.69 -11.91 -12.29
C TYR A 43 2.03 -11.24 -12.57
N TYR A 44 1.96 -9.98 -12.99
CA TYR A 44 3.12 -9.15 -13.24
C TYR A 44 3.09 -7.97 -12.29
N LEU A 45 4.15 -7.86 -11.49
CA LEU A 45 4.38 -6.72 -10.62
C LEU A 45 5.46 -5.83 -11.23
N ASN A 46 5.06 -4.65 -11.68
CA ASN A 46 6.00 -3.66 -12.18
C ASN A 46 6.26 -2.60 -11.11
N PHE A 47 7.43 -2.68 -10.46
CA PHE A 47 7.84 -1.75 -9.41
C PHE A 47 8.13 -0.33 -9.91
N ARG A 48 8.50 -0.17 -11.19
CA ARG A 48 8.80 1.13 -11.79
C ARG A 48 7.53 1.93 -12.09
N ASN A 49 6.54 1.24 -12.68
CA ASN A 49 5.28 1.85 -13.08
C ASN A 49 4.18 1.70 -12.02
N LYS A 50 4.47 0.93 -10.96
CA LYS A 50 3.59 0.68 -9.80
C LYS A 50 2.27 0.05 -10.26
N ILE A 51 2.36 -1.01 -11.06
CA ILE A 51 1.18 -1.70 -11.59
C ILE A 51 1.31 -3.18 -11.22
N LEU A 52 0.25 -3.73 -10.65
CA LEU A 52 0.00 -5.16 -10.62
C LEU A 52 -1.06 -5.45 -11.68
N PHE A 53 -0.80 -6.41 -12.57
CA PHE A 53 -1.81 -6.91 -13.49
C PHE A 53 -1.72 -8.43 -13.64
N TYR A 54 -2.86 -9.04 -13.93
CA TYR A 54 -2.95 -10.47 -14.20
C TYR A 54 -2.94 -10.74 -15.70
N THR A 55 -2.44 -11.91 -16.07
CA THR A 55 -2.40 -12.38 -17.45
C THR A 55 -2.97 -13.78 -17.56
N LYS A 56 -3.61 -14.03 -18.70
CA LYS A 56 -4.12 -15.34 -19.13
C LYS A 56 -3.43 -15.68 -20.46
N ASN A 57 -2.70 -16.80 -20.50
CA ASN A 57 -1.97 -17.25 -21.68
C ASN A 57 -1.05 -16.17 -22.28
N GLY A 58 -0.44 -15.34 -21.41
CA GLY A 58 0.44 -14.24 -21.81
C GLY A 58 -0.28 -12.93 -22.19
N ILE A 59 -1.61 -12.90 -22.18
CA ILE A 59 -2.41 -11.71 -22.50
C ILE A 59 -2.81 -11.00 -21.21
N ASN A 60 -2.56 -9.69 -21.13
CA ASN A 60 -2.98 -8.86 -20.00
C ASN A 60 -4.51 -8.72 -19.94
N LEU A 61 -5.08 -8.99 -18.76
CA LEU A 61 -6.51 -9.03 -18.53
C LEU A 61 -7.16 -7.67 -18.25
N VAL A 62 -6.38 -6.61 -18.07
CA VAL A 62 -6.91 -5.26 -17.86
C VAL A 62 -7.69 -4.82 -19.11
N LYS A 63 -9.02 -4.92 -19.06
CA LYS A 63 -9.93 -4.41 -20.10
C LYS A 63 -10.54 -3.07 -19.66
N GLY A 64 -10.18 -2.01 -20.37
CA GLY A 64 -10.73 -0.66 -20.20
C GLY A 64 -10.02 0.21 -19.15
N PRO A 65 -10.36 1.51 -19.06
CA PRO A 65 -9.77 2.44 -18.11
C PRO A 65 -10.33 2.17 -16.70
N ASN A 66 -10.03 1.00 -16.14
CA ASN A 66 -10.39 0.68 -14.76
C ASN A 66 -9.40 1.39 -13.82
N ASN A 67 -9.46 2.73 -13.84
CA ASN A 67 -8.58 3.65 -13.14
C ASN A 67 -8.63 3.37 -11.64
N ALA A 68 -9.81 3.01 -11.11
CA ALA A 68 -10.03 2.69 -9.71
C ALA A 68 -9.26 1.43 -9.25
N PHE A 69 -9.24 0.36 -10.06
CA PHE A 69 -8.48 -0.86 -9.72
C PHE A 69 -6.98 -0.58 -9.67
N LYS A 70 -6.46 0.11 -10.71
CA LYS A 70 -5.05 0.50 -10.79
C LYS A 70 -4.64 1.38 -9.60
N LEU A 71 -5.45 2.37 -9.25
CA LEU A 71 -5.20 3.29 -8.13
C LEU A 71 -5.22 2.58 -6.76
N ARG A 72 -6.11 1.60 -6.55
CA ARG A 72 -6.20 0.82 -5.28
C ARG A 72 -4.94 -0.01 -5.03
N TYR A 73 -4.45 -0.72 -6.05
CA TYR A 73 -3.23 -1.50 -5.94
C TYR A 73 -1.98 -0.62 -5.88
N GLN A 74 -2.00 0.54 -6.55
CA GLN A 74 -0.97 1.56 -6.39
C GLN A 74 -0.86 2.02 -4.93
N GLY A 75 -1.98 2.38 -4.28
CA GLY A 75 -1.99 2.80 -2.87
C GLY A 75 -1.41 1.75 -1.91
N LYS A 76 -1.75 0.47 -2.09
CA LYS A 76 -1.19 -0.62 -1.29
C LYS A 76 0.30 -0.87 -1.58
N LEU A 77 0.70 -0.81 -2.86
CA LEU A 77 2.12 -0.94 -3.23
C LEU A 77 2.95 0.21 -2.65
N TYR A 78 2.38 1.42 -2.62
CA TYR A 78 2.97 2.59 -1.97
C TYR A 78 3.17 2.41 -0.47
N PHE A 79 2.19 1.84 0.23
CA PHE A 79 2.28 1.50 1.65
C PHE A 79 3.37 0.44 1.93
N ILE A 80 3.41 -0.64 1.13
CA ILE A 80 4.41 -1.70 1.24
C ILE A 80 5.83 -1.20 0.87
N MET A 81 5.93 -0.18 0.01
CA MET A 81 7.21 0.35 -0.47
C MET A 81 7.83 1.44 0.43
N SER A 82 7.23 1.79 1.58
CA SER A 82 7.75 2.81 2.52
C SER A 82 7.97 4.20 1.91
N LYS A 83 7.25 4.58 0.85
CA LYS A 83 7.38 5.89 0.17
C LYS A 83 6.23 6.82 0.53
N TYR A 84 6.12 7.14 1.82
CA TYR A 84 4.97 7.85 2.37
C TYR A 84 4.78 9.25 1.78
N ASP A 85 5.85 9.99 1.48
CA ASP A 85 5.81 11.30 0.83
C ASP A 85 5.10 11.32 -0.52
N LYS A 86 5.56 10.45 -1.44
CA LYS A 86 5.02 10.38 -2.80
C LYS A 86 3.57 9.94 -2.76
N THR A 87 3.25 9.04 -1.84
CA THR A 87 1.89 8.60 -1.58
C THR A 87 1.02 9.75 -1.09
N PHE A 88 1.50 10.53 -0.12
CA PHE A 88 0.80 11.68 0.43
C PHE A 88 0.53 12.75 -0.63
N GLU A 89 1.49 13.02 -1.52
CA GLU A 89 1.32 13.96 -2.63
C GLU A 89 0.26 13.48 -3.63
N ASP A 90 0.32 12.21 -4.06
CA ASP A 90 -0.66 11.63 -4.98
C ASP A 90 -2.08 11.62 -4.37
N LEU A 91 -2.21 11.28 -3.09
CA LEU A 91 -3.47 11.34 -2.35
C LEU A 91 -4.00 12.78 -2.24
N THR A 92 -3.12 13.75 -2.02
CA THR A 92 -3.51 15.18 -1.98
C THR A 92 -4.02 15.65 -3.33
N ARG A 93 -3.42 15.20 -4.44
CA ARG A 93 -3.93 15.49 -5.79
C ARG A 93 -5.28 14.82 -6.04
N LEU A 94 -5.45 13.57 -5.61
CA LEU A 94 -6.72 12.85 -5.75
C LEU A 94 -7.85 13.57 -5.00
N LEU A 95 -7.62 14.00 -3.75
CA LEU A 95 -8.61 14.74 -2.95
C LEU A 95 -8.97 16.13 -3.51
N LYS A 96 -8.15 16.70 -4.40
CA LYS A 96 -8.54 17.92 -5.14
C LYS A 96 -9.55 17.63 -6.25
N ILE A 97 -9.54 16.41 -6.79
CA ILE A 97 -10.42 15.98 -7.88
C ILE A 97 -11.70 15.34 -7.30
N GLU A 98 -11.54 14.50 -6.28
CA GLU A 98 -12.60 13.78 -5.57
C GLU A 98 -12.50 14.07 -4.06
N PRO A 99 -13.06 15.19 -3.58
CA PRO A 99 -12.92 15.61 -2.18
C PRO A 99 -13.52 14.63 -1.16
N ASP A 100 -14.49 13.83 -1.58
CA ASP A 100 -15.24 12.85 -0.78
C ASP A 100 -14.70 11.42 -0.92
N ASN A 101 -13.54 11.23 -1.57
CA ASN A 101 -12.90 9.93 -1.69
C ASN A 101 -12.45 9.40 -0.31
N THR A 102 -13.30 8.58 0.31
CA THR A 102 -13.11 8.03 1.65
C THR A 102 -11.83 7.21 1.80
N ILE A 103 -11.38 6.56 0.74
CA ILE A 103 -10.15 5.76 0.72
C ILE A 103 -8.93 6.67 0.77
N ALA A 104 -8.93 7.75 -0.03
CA ALA A 104 -7.83 8.70 -0.05
C ALA A 104 -7.70 9.47 1.27
N LEU A 105 -8.82 9.84 1.90
CA LEU A 105 -8.84 10.42 3.24
C LEU A 105 -8.24 9.46 4.27
N LYS A 106 -8.73 8.22 4.32
CA LYS A 106 -8.24 7.19 5.26
C LYS A 106 -6.73 7.00 5.18
N TYR A 107 -6.19 6.81 3.97
CA TYR A 107 -4.74 6.59 3.82
C TYR A 107 -3.92 7.82 4.14
N ARG A 108 -4.43 9.03 3.85
CA ARG A 108 -3.74 10.27 4.22
C ARG A 108 -3.66 10.44 5.73
N ASP A 109 -4.72 10.09 6.44
CA ASP A 109 -4.76 10.13 7.91
C ASP A 109 -3.84 9.09 8.55
N GLU A 110 -3.78 7.87 8.00
CA GLU A 110 -2.84 6.84 8.43
C GLU A 110 -1.37 7.29 8.27
N ILE A 111 -1.04 7.90 7.13
CA ILE A 111 0.31 8.45 6.90
C ILE A 111 0.62 9.55 7.92
N ASN A 112 -0.30 10.48 8.16
CA ASN A 112 -0.14 11.53 9.18
C ASN A 112 0.07 10.96 10.59
N TYR A 113 -0.69 9.91 10.95
CA TYR A 113 -0.54 9.23 12.22
C TYR A 113 0.85 8.62 12.39
N ILE A 114 1.34 7.93 11.35
CA ILE A 114 2.69 7.34 11.35
C ILE A 114 3.75 8.44 11.56
N ILE A 115 3.71 9.52 10.76
CA ILE A 115 4.62 10.67 10.87
C ILE A 115 4.66 11.22 12.30
N LYS A 116 3.48 11.43 12.89
CA LYS A 116 3.35 11.94 14.25
C LYS A 116 4.04 11.02 15.26
N LYS A 117 3.86 9.70 15.14
CA LYS A 117 4.48 8.72 16.04
C LYS A 117 6.00 8.69 15.94
N TYR A 118 6.56 8.79 14.74
CA TYR A 118 8.01 8.91 14.57
C TYR A 118 8.56 10.20 15.20
N ASN A 119 7.88 11.33 15.02
CA ASN A 119 8.29 12.61 15.63
C ASN A 119 8.24 12.57 17.16
N GLU A 120 7.16 12.03 17.74
CA GLU A 120 7.03 11.81 19.19
C GLU A 120 8.17 10.92 19.72
N LEU A 121 8.46 9.82 19.02
CA LEU A 121 9.50 8.89 19.43
C LEU A 121 10.90 9.53 19.38
N ILE A 122 11.22 10.28 18.32
CA ILE A 122 12.48 11.02 18.19
C ILE A 122 12.63 12.04 19.33
N ALA A 123 11.56 12.77 19.67
CA ALA A 123 11.56 13.74 20.76
C ALA A 123 11.82 13.07 22.12
N ASN A 124 11.14 11.96 22.41
CA ASN A 124 11.33 11.20 23.65
C ASN A 124 12.77 10.68 23.79
N PHE A 125 13.35 10.13 22.72
CA PHE A 125 14.74 9.69 22.75
C PHE A 125 15.73 10.84 22.90
N LYS A 126 15.43 12.02 22.33
CA LYS A 126 16.25 13.22 22.52
C LYS A 126 16.28 13.65 23.99
N GLU A 127 15.14 13.62 24.68
CA GLU A 127 15.11 13.91 26.13
C GLU A 127 15.81 12.83 26.95
N LEU A 128 15.60 11.54 26.62
CA LEU A 128 16.30 10.44 27.29
C LEU A 128 17.83 10.58 27.19
N LEU A 129 18.33 10.95 26.00
CA LEU A 129 19.76 11.12 25.76
C LEU A 129 20.35 12.37 26.43
N LYS A 130 19.54 13.37 26.80
CA LYS A 130 20.00 14.45 27.69
C LYS A 130 20.26 13.94 29.11
N ILE A 131 19.39 13.05 29.61
CA ILE A 131 19.49 12.50 30.97
C ILE A 131 20.58 11.43 31.05
N LYS A 132 20.67 10.55 30.04
CA LYS A 132 21.66 9.47 29.94
C LYS A 132 22.46 9.56 28.64
N PRO A 133 23.44 10.47 28.54
CA PRO A 133 24.19 10.70 27.31
C PRO A 133 24.97 9.48 26.80
N ASN A 134 25.29 8.52 27.67
CA ASN A 134 26.08 7.35 27.34
C ASN A 134 25.25 6.06 27.21
N ASP A 135 23.92 6.16 27.20
CA ASP A 135 23.05 5.01 26.95
C ASP A 135 23.20 4.53 25.49
N LYS A 136 23.94 3.43 25.30
CA LYS A 136 24.23 2.86 23.99
C LYS A 136 22.98 2.36 23.28
N TRP A 137 21.99 1.84 24.02
CA TRP A 137 20.74 1.35 23.45
C TRP A 137 19.90 2.53 22.95
N ALA A 138 19.74 3.57 23.77
CA ALA A 138 18.99 4.76 23.40
C ALA A 138 19.61 5.45 22.17
N LYS A 139 20.95 5.55 22.10
CA LYS A 139 21.67 6.08 20.91
C LYS A 139 21.36 5.25 19.66
N LYS A 140 21.41 3.92 19.76
CA LYS A 140 21.16 3.02 18.63
C LYS A 140 19.73 3.16 18.11
N VAL A 141 18.74 3.18 19.02
CA VAL A 141 17.33 3.31 18.64
C VAL A 141 17.04 4.71 18.07
N TYR A 142 17.60 5.77 18.67
CA TYR A 142 17.46 7.13 18.16
C TYR A 142 17.94 7.29 16.71
N GLU A 143 19.14 6.78 16.39
CA GLU A 143 19.66 6.83 15.02
C GLU A 143 18.89 5.92 14.05
N LEU A 144 18.41 4.76 14.50
CA LEU A 144 17.55 3.89 13.70
C LEU A 144 16.24 4.60 13.32
N VAL A 145 15.56 5.20 14.30
CA VAL A 145 14.27 5.89 14.09
C VAL A 145 14.47 7.12 13.19
N LYS A 146 15.58 7.86 13.34
CA LYS A 146 15.92 8.96 12.42
C LYS A 146 16.19 8.47 11.00
N ARG A 147 16.92 7.36 10.84
CA ARG A 147 17.18 6.77 9.53
C ARG A 147 15.88 6.28 8.87
N LEU A 148 15.04 5.57 9.61
CA LEU A 148 13.74 5.12 9.13
C LEU A 148 12.89 6.31 8.68
N LYS A 149 12.87 7.40 9.45
CA LYS A 149 12.18 8.62 9.06
C LYS A 149 12.72 9.20 7.74
N TYR A 150 14.04 9.29 7.60
CA TYR A 150 14.70 9.79 6.39
C TYR A 150 14.45 8.89 5.17
N ASP A 151 14.53 7.56 5.33
CA ASP A 151 14.30 6.59 4.26
C ASP A 151 12.83 6.58 3.79
N MET A 152 11.91 6.97 4.68
CA MET A 152 10.50 7.21 4.38
C MET A 152 10.24 8.52 3.60
N GLN A 153 11.28 9.33 3.41
CA GLN A 153 11.34 10.68 2.81
C GLN A 153 10.72 11.83 3.63
N LEU A 154 10.19 11.57 4.83
CA LEU A 154 9.50 12.53 5.72
C LEU A 154 10.39 13.47 6.56
#